data_AF-B3T105-F1
#
_entry.id   AF-B3T105-F1
#
_cell.length_a   1.000
_cell.length_b   1.000
_cell.length_c   1.000
_cell.angle_alpha   90.00
_cell.angle_beta   90.00
_cell.angle_gamma   90.00
#
_symmetry.space_group_name_H-M   'P 1'
#
loop_
_entity.id
_entity.type
_entity.pdbx_description
1 polymer ?
#
loop_
_entity_poly.entity_id
_entity_poly.type
_entity_poly.pdbx_seq_one_letter_code
_entity_poly.pdbx_strand_id
1 'polypeptide(L)'
;MTQSHADTHDLDKLSRWHNDLISETPGAFPVYAVFLVTGEDRDAHDVFRAFRTSFEKHGGGFQHLVIFGQHGLSVTTKSLLQELGLSDDSLPSLAMFTQRDAKSVHILQLIEGDPDPSRTEESQPWRKVLNQVKEAAGGQGAGLDLSSIQGIVEQDTGDRPMLELVGKLLSELT
;
A
#
# COMPACT_ATOMS: atom_id res chain seq x y z
N MET A 1 4.81 -29.16 -0.20
CA MET A 1 4.57 -28.21 -1.29
C MET A 1 5.78 -27.30 -1.33
N THR A 2 6.43 -27.17 -2.49
CA THR A 2 7.60 -26.29 -2.63
C THR A 2 7.13 -24.85 -2.60
N GLN A 3 7.64 -24.04 -1.68
CA GLN A 3 7.32 -22.63 -1.60
C GLN A 3 7.78 -21.94 -2.89
N SER A 4 6.91 -21.13 -3.52
CA SER A 4 7.27 -20.45 -4.75
C SER A 4 8.21 -19.28 -4.48
N HIS A 5 8.95 -18.82 -5.50
CA HIS A 5 9.77 -17.61 -5.39
C HIS A 5 8.94 -16.40 -4.94
N ALA A 6 7.70 -16.28 -5.40
CA ALA A 6 6.79 -15.20 -5.00
C ALA A 6 6.44 -15.27 -3.51
N ASP A 7 6.19 -16.48 -2.98
CA ASP A 7 5.86 -16.68 -1.57
C ASP A 7 7.03 -16.30 -0.66
N THR A 8 8.24 -16.79 -0.94
CA THR A 8 9.42 -16.44 -0.15
C THR A 8 9.69 -14.94 -0.20
N HIS A 9 9.67 -14.35 -1.40
CA HIS A 9 9.97 -12.94 -1.58
C HIS A 9 9.00 -12.02 -0.83
N ASP A 10 7.69 -12.29 -0.91
CA ASP A 10 6.70 -11.46 -0.23
C ASP A 10 6.63 -11.72 1.28
N LEU A 11 6.90 -12.95 1.75
CA LEU A 11 7.00 -13.23 3.18
C LEU A 11 8.20 -12.51 3.82
N ASP A 12 9.37 -12.53 3.17
CA ASP A 12 10.55 -11.80 3.63
C ASP A 12 10.26 -10.28 3.68
N LYS A 13 9.53 -9.78 2.69
CA LYS A 13 9.10 -8.37 2.62
C LYS A 13 8.12 -8.02 3.73
N LEU A 14 7.15 -8.88 4.04
CA LEU A 14 6.22 -8.70 5.16
C LEU A 14 6.97 -8.65 6.50
N SER A 15 7.91 -9.59 6.69
CA SER A 15 8.76 -9.64 7.89
C SER A 15 9.57 -8.35 8.06
N ARG A 16 10.23 -7.88 7.00
CA ARG A 16 10.94 -6.60 7.00
C ARG A 16 10.00 -5.43 7.31
N TRP A 17 8.83 -5.39 6.67
CA TRP A 17 7.90 -4.28 6.82
C TRP A 17 7.40 -4.18 8.27
N HIS A 18 7.03 -5.31 8.87
CA HIS A 18 6.67 -5.39 10.27
C HIS A 18 7.78 -4.88 11.20
N ASN A 19 9.02 -5.30 10.98
CA ASN A 19 10.17 -4.86 11.79
C ASN A 19 10.40 -3.35 11.68
N ASP A 20 10.33 -2.79 10.47
CA ASP A 20 10.54 -1.35 10.26
C ASP A 20 9.40 -0.55 10.92
N LEU A 21 8.14 -1.01 10.84
CA LEU A 21 6.99 -0.40 11.52
C LEU A 21 7.11 -0.36 13.06
N ILE A 22 7.69 -1.39 13.66
CA ILE A 22 7.95 -1.43 15.11
C ILE A 22 8.98 -0.37 15.50
N SER A 23 10.04 -0.24 14.70
CA SER A 23 11.19 0.63 14.99
C SER A 23 10.94 2.12 14.73
N GLU A 24 9.90 2.44 13.96
CA GLU A 24 9.59 3.81 13.54
C GLU A 24 9.03 4.67 14.68
N THR A 25 9.36 5.96 14.64
CA THR A 25 8.67 7.02 15.40
C THR A 25 7.33 7.34 14.74
N PRO A 26 6.18 7.08 15.38
CA PRO A 26 4.86 7.33 14.79
C PRO A 26 4.66 8.79 14.36
N GLY A 27 4.02 8.98 13.22
CA GLY A 27 3.65 10.30 12.70
C GLY A 27 4.80 11.05 12.01
N ALA A 28 5.93 10.40 11.75
CA ALA A 28 7.04 10.99 10.99
C ALA A 28 6.69 11.23 9.51
N PHE A 29 5.74 10.48 8.97
CA PHE A 29 5.24 10.60 7.60
C PHE A 29 3.71 10.42 7.59
N PRO A 30 2.97 11.07 6.67
CA PRO A 30 1.50 11.15 6.77
C PRO A 30 0.73 9.89 6.37
N VAL A 31 1.38 8.86 5.81
CA VAL A 31 0.69 7.68 5.27
C VAL A 31 1.56 6.42 5.27
N TYR A 32 0.91 5.27 5.35
CA TYR A 32 1.45 3.94 5.09
C TYR A 32 0.73 3.37 3.86
N ALA A 33 1.42 3.33 2.72
CA ALA A 33 0.90 2.89 1.44
C ALA A 33 1.35 1.45 1.12
N VAL A 34 0.38 0.59 0.80
CA VAL A 34 0.58 -0.82 0.47
C VAL A 34 -0.02 -1.05 -0.92
N PHE A 35 0.83 -1.35 -1.89
CA PHE A 35 0.40 -1.77 -3.22
C PHE A 35 0.20 -3.29 -3.23
N LEU A 36 -0.98 -3.72 -3.66
CA LEU A 36 -1.33 -5.12 -3.87
C LEU A 36 -1.54 -5.30 -5.37
N VAL A 37 -0.67 -6.06 -6.02
CA VAL A 37 -0.65 -6.18 -7.48
C VAL A 37 -0.42 -7.62 -7.92
N THR A 38 -0.51 -7.87 -9.21
CA THR A 38 0.06 -9.04 -9.87
C THR A 38 1.35 -8.66 -10.61
N GLY A 39 2.05 -9.66 -11.14
CA GLY A 39 3.22 -9.44 -12.00
C GLY A 39 2.90 -8.82 -13.36
N GLU A 40 1.62 -8.82 -13.76
CA GLU A 40 1.17 -8.34 -15.08
C GLU A 40 0.71 -6.86 -15.04
N ASP A 41 0.50 -6.31 -13.84
CA ASP A 41 -0.01 -4.94 -13.62
C ASP A 41 1.05 -3.85 -13.80
N ARG A 42 1.58 -3.71 -15.02
CA ARG A 42 2.64 -2.75 -15.32
C ARG A 42 2.27 -1.30 -15.00
N ASP A 43 1.02 -0.90 -15.22
CA ASP A 43 0.52 0.45 -14.87
C ASP A 43 0.63 0.68 -13.36
N ALA A 44 0.18 -0.27 -12.53
CA ALA A 44 0.30 -0.17 -11.08
C ALA A 44 1.76 -0.16 -10.59
N HIS A 45 2.66 -0.87 -11.27
CA HIS A 45 4.10 -0.84 -10.97
C HIS A 45 4.71 0.54 -11.32
N ASP A 46 4.23 1.20 -12.38
CA ASP A 46 4.64 2.57 -12.72
C ASP A 46 4.12 3.58 -11.69
N VAL A 47 2.88 3.42 -11.22
CA VAL A 47 2.32 4.21 -10.12
C VAL A 47 3.16 4.01 -8.85
N PHE A 48 3.50 2.77 -8.48
CA PHE A 48 4.36 2.49 -7.34
C PHE A 48 5.72 3.20 -7.46
N ARG A 49 6.33 3.19 -8.66
CA ARG A 49 7.60 3.89 -8.91
C ARG A 49 7.47 5.40 -8.69
N ALA A 50 6.37 6.01 -9.12
CA ALA A 50 6.10 7.43 -8.88
C ALA A 50 5.94 7.74 -7.38
N PHE A 51 5.24 6.89 -6.63
CA PHE A 51 5.12 7.00 -5.17
C PHE A 51 6.48 6.89 -4.51
N ARG A 52 7.29 5.88 -4.87
CA ARG A 52 8.62 5.65 -4.29
C ARG A 52 9.53 6.86 -4.46
N THR A 53 9.64 7.38 -5.68
CA THR A 53 10.46 8.58 -5.95
C THR A 53 10.00 9.77 -5.11
N SER A 54 8.69 9.93 -4.91
CA SER A 54 8.17 10.99 -4.07
C SER A 54 8.44 10.76 -2.59
N PHE A 55 8.20 9.56 -2.07
CA PHE A 55 8.38 9.23 -0.65
C PHE A 55 9.85 9.41 -0.25
N GLU A 56 10.78 8.85 -1.03
CA GLU A 56 12.23 9.01 -0.81
C GLU A 56 12.64 10.49 -0.73
N LYS A 57 12.07 11.35 -1.59
CA LYS A 57 12.35 12.79 -1.59
C LYS A 57 11.83 13.51 -0.35
N HIS A 58 10.74 13.03 0.26
CA HIS A 58 10.08 13.69 1.40
C HIS A 58 10.27 12.93 2.73
N GLY A 59 11.23 12.01 2.80
CA GLY A 59 11.58 11.29 4.04
C GLY A 59 10.76 10.03 4.32
N GLY A 60 9.91 9.59 3.39
CA GLY A 60 9.18 8.33 3.47
C GLY A 60 10.10 7.15 3.13
N GLY A 61 10.34 6.27 4.11
CA GLY A 61 11.10 5.03 3.96
C GLY A 61 10.24 3.81 3.60
N PHE A 62 10.85 2.63 3.68
CA PHE A 62 10.21 1.35 3.38
C PHE A 62 8.99 1.05 4.27
N GLN A 63 9.01 1.51 5.53
CA GLN A 63 7.87 1.39 6.43
C GLN A 63 6.60 2.08 5.90
N HIS A 64 6.75 3.14 5.11
CA HIS A 64 5.64 3.91 4.55
C HIS A 64 5.21 3.49 3.15
N LEU A 65 6.01 2.71 2.43
CA LEU A 65 5.71 2.31 1.08
C LEU A 65 6.24 0.91 0.77
N VAL A 66 5.31 0.00 0.52
CA VAL A 66 5.60 -1.39 0.18
C VAL A 66 4.68 -1.85 -0.97
N ILE A 67 5.15 -2.83 -1.74
CA ILE A 67 4.40 -3.47 -2.82
C ILE A 67 4.47 -4.98 -2.66
N PHE A 68 3.36 -5.70 -2.84
CA PHE A 68 3.28 -7.17 -2.79
C PHE A 68 2.73 -7.72 -4.11
N GLY A 69 3.11 -8.96 -4.45
CA GLY A 69 2.64 -9.64 -5.67
C GLY A 69 3.39 -9.28 -6.97
N GLN A 70 4.49 -8.53 -6.88
CA GLN A 70 5.33 -8.12 -8.02
C GLN A 70 5.93 -9.29 -8.83
N HIS A 71 5.97 -10.49 -8.24
CA HIS A 71 6.52 -11.71 -8.85
C HIS A 71 5.45 -12.81 -9.02
N GLY A 72 4.17 -12.45 -8.94
CA GLY A 72 3.04 -13.38 -8.93
C GLY A 72 2.29 -13.37 -7.60
N LEU A 73 1.07 -13.90 -7.62
CA LEU A 73 0.16 -13.86 -6.48
C LEU A 73 0.60 -14.86 -5.39
N SER A 74 1.26 -14.34 -4.36
CA SER A 74 1.76 -15.10 -3.21
C SER A 74 0.68 -15.35 -2.15
N VAL A 75 0.90 -16.35 -1.28
CA VAL A 75 0.06 -16.59 -0.09
C VAL A 75 0.01 -15.32 0.77
N THR A 76 1.15 -14.64 0.97
CA THR A 76 1.22 -13.37 1.71
C THR A 76 0.31 -12.30 1.12
N THR A 77 0.31 -12.12 -0.21
CA THR A 77 -0.56 -11.14 -0.87
C THR A 77 -2.04 -11.50 -0.69
N LYS A 78 -2.41 -12.78 -0.85
CA LYS A 78 -3.78 -13.25 -0.66
C LYS A 78 -4.28 -13.03 0.78
N SER A 79 -3.44 -13.35 1.76
CA SER A 79 -3.80 -13.16 3.16
C SER A 79 -3.87 -11.69 3.54
N LEU A 80 -3.03 -10.82 2.96
CA LEU A 80 -3.16 -9.36 3.10
C LEU A 80 -4.49 -8.87 2.54
N LEU A 81 -4.89 -9.30 1.33
CA LEU A 81 -6.19 -8.94 0.75
C LEU A 81 -7.33 -9.28 1.73
N GLN A 82 -7.34 -10.50 2.28
CA GLN A 82 -8.36 -10.94 3.22
C GLN A 82 -8.41 -10.12 4.51
N GLU A 83 -7.26 -9.84 5.12
CA GLU A 83 -7.19 -9.00 6.34
C GLU A 83 -7.63 -7.55 6.08
N LEU A 84 -7.59 -7.09 4.83
CA LEU A 84 -8.08 -5.78 4.40
C LEU A 84 -9.52 -5.79 3.86
N GLY A 85 -10.24 -6.91 3.97
CA GLY A 85 -11.62 -7.04 3.46
C GLY A 85 -11.73 -7.10 1.93
N LEU A 86 -10.63 -7.39 1.25
CA LEU A 86 -10.53 -7.46 -0.21
C LEU A 86 -10.56 -8.89 -0.73
N SER A 87 -10.87 -9.01 -2.02
CA SER A 87 -10.83 -10.27 -2.77
C SER A 87 -9.80 -10.19 -3.89
N ASP A 88 -9.52 -11.32 -4.56
CA ASP A 88 -8.59 -11.35 -5.70
C ASP A 88 -9.04 -10.40 -6.84
N ASP A 89 -10.35 -10.17 -7.00
CA ASP A 89 -10.92 -9.22 -7.98
C ASP A 89 -10.63 -7.74 -7.66
N SER A 90 -10.08 -7.46 -6.47
CA SER A 90 -9.65 -6.11 -6.05
C SER A 90 -8.21 -5.79 -6.46
N LEU A 91 -7.53 -6.69 -7.18
CA LEU A 91 -6.20 -6.42 -7.73
C LEU A 91 -6.31 -5.71 -9.10
N PRO A 92 -5.41 -4.75 -9.41
CA PRO A 92 -4.44 -4.13 -8.50
C PRO A 92 -5.08 -3.06 -7.62
N SER A 93 -4.63 -2.92 -6.37
CA SER A 93 -5.12 -1.90 -5.44
C SER A 93 -4.00 -1.20 -4.67
N LEU A 94 -4.29 0.04 -4.28
CA LEU A 94 -3.52 0.83 -3.33
C LEU A 94 -4.31 0.92 -2.02
N ALA A 95 -3.82 0.26 -0.99
CA ALA A 95 -4.32 0.34 0.37
C ALA A 95 -3.51 1.36 1.18
N MET A 96 -4.17 2.21 1.96
CA MET A 96 -3.53 3.32 2.66
C MET A 96 -4.05 3.46 4.09
N PHE A 97 -3.12 3.50 5.04
CA PHE A 97 -3.40 3.85 6.43
C PHE A 97 -2.83 5.24 6.72
N THR A 98 -3.59 6.10 7.37
CA THR A 98 -3.14 7.45 7.74
C THR A 98 -2.32 7.46 9.03
N GLN A 99 -2.40 6.40 9.83
CA GLN A 99 -1.71 6.25 11.11
C GLN A 99 -1.31 4.79 11.33
N ARG A 100 -0.26 4.56 12.12
CA ARG A 100 0.26 3.21 12.41
C ARG A 100 -0.75 2.36 13.18
N ASP A 101 -1.56 3.01 14.00
CA ASP A 101 -2.60 2.42 14.84
C ASP A 101 -4.00 2.59 14.24
N ALA A 102 -4.10 3.01 12.97
CA ALA A 102 -5.36 3.11 12.26
C ALA A 102 -6.07 1.75 12.23
N LYS A 103 -7.38 1.80 12.46
CA LYS A 103 -8.30 0.66 12.44
C LYS A 103 -9.19 0.67 11.19
N SER A 104 -8.89 1.56 10.27
CA SER A 104 -9.51 1.64 8.96
C SER A 104 -8.42 1.81 7.90
N VAL A 105 -8.73 1.34 6.70
CA VAL A 105 -7.87 1.40 5.53
C VAL A 105 -8.62 2.06 4.38
N HIS A 106 -7.94 2.97 3.69
CA HIS A 106 -8.45 3.61 2.49
C HIS A 106 -7.97 2.85 1.27
N ILE A 107 -8.90 2.33 0.47
CA ILE A 107 -8.62 1.52 -0.71
C ILE A 107 -8.92 2.33 -1.96
N LEU A 108 -7.93 2.40 -2.86
CA LEU A 108 -8.10 2.88 -4.22
C LEU A 108 -7.85 1.71 -5.17
N GLN A 109 -8.85 1.38 -5.99
CA GLN A 109 -8.66 0.44 -7.10
C GLN A 109 -7.75 1.08 -8.16
N LEU A 110 -6.68 0.39 -8.53
CA LEU A 110 -5.79 0.78 -9.61
C LEU A 110 -6.21 0.08 -10.90
N ILE A 111 -5.60 0.52 -12.00
CA ILE A 111 -5.93 0.00 -13.32
C ILE A 111 -5.05 -1.23 -13.58
N GLU A 112 -5.69 -2.31 -14.01
CA GLU A 112 -5.06 -3.57 -14.35
C GLU A 112 -4.26 -3.48 -15.65
N GLY A 113 -3.16 -4.23 -15.73
CA GLY A 113 -2.41 -4.46 -16.95
C GLY A 113 -1.47 -3.32 -17.37
N ASP A 114 -1.36 -3.10 -18.69
CA ASP A 114 -0.38 -2.20 -19.28
C ASP A 114 -0.80 -0.71 -19.22
N PRO A 115 0.16 0.22 -19.08
CA PRO A 115 -0.12 1.65 -19.09
C PRO A 115 -0.71 2.11 -20.43
N ASP A 116 -1.74 2.95 -20.37
CA ASP A 116 -2.38 3.54 -21.54
C ASP A 116 -1.78 4.92 -21.84
N PRO A 117 -1.04 5.12 -22.95
CA PRO A 117 -0.39 6.39 -23.26
C PRO A 117 -1.37 7.52 -23.58
N SER A 118 -2.64 7.22 -23.86
CA SER A 118 -3.68 8.23 -24.06
C SER A 118 -4.25 8.78 -22.75
N ARG A 119 -4.01 8.07 -21.63
CA ARG A 119 -4.51 8.44 -20.32
C ARG A 119 -3.64 9.53 -19.71
N THR A 120 -4.25 10.66 -19.40
CA THR A 120 -3.53 11.75 -18.72
C THR A 120 -3.31 11.39 -17.25
N GLU A 121 -2.07 11.33 -16.79
CA GLU A 121 -1.75 11.00 -15.39
C GLU A 121 -2.38 11.98 -14.39
N GLU A 122 -2.46 13.27 -14.73
CA GLU A 122 -3.00 14.33 -13.85
C GLU A 122 -4.49 14.16 -13.51
N SER A 123 -5.25 13.46 -14.34
CA SER A 123 -6.67 13.19 -14.05
C SER A 123 -6.88 11.94 -13.19
N GLN A 124 -5.84 11.12 -12.99
CA GLN A 124 -5.98 9.84 -12.30
C GLN A 124 -6.09 10.03 -10.78
N PRO A 125 -6.95 9.26 -10.08
CA PRO A 125 -7.12 9.38 -8.63
C PRO A 125 -5.82 9.19 -7.83
N TRP A 126 -4.95 8.26 -8.24
CA TRP A 126 -3.67 8.02 -7.55
C TRP A 126 -2.75 9.24 -7.58
N ARG A 127 -2.82 10.07 -8.64
CA ARG A 127 -2.02 11.29 -8.74
C ARG A 127 -2.48 12.34 -7.74
N LYS A 128 -3.79 12.43 -7.50
CA LYS A 128 -4.37 13.28 -6.44
C LYS A 128 -3.92 12.82 -5.06
N VAL A 129 -3.95 11.52 -4.78
CA VAL A 129 -3.41 10.93 -3.55
C VAL A 129 -1.95 11.35 -3.36
N LEU A 130 -1.11 11.12 -4.37
CA LEU A 130 0.31 11.41 -4.29
C LEU A 130 0.59 12.90 -4.02
N ASN A 131 -0.19 13.80 -4.64
CA ASN A 131 -0.06 15.23 -4.42
C ASN A 131 -0.45 15.63 -2.98
N GLN A 132 -1.56 15.11 -2.43
CA GLN A 132 -1.90 15.38 -1.03
C GLN A 132 -0.84 14.85 -0.05
N VAL A 133 -0.31 13.65 -0.29
CA VAL A 133 0.76 13.08 0.54
C VAL A 133 2.01 13.95 0.51
N LYS A 134 2.38 14.47 -0.67
CA LYS A 134 3.52 15.40 -0.82
C LYS A 134 3.32 16.69 -0.03
N GLU A 135 2.13 17.29 -0.11
CA GLU A 135 1.80 18.52 0.60
C GLU A 135 1.83 18.31 2.13
N ALA A 136 1.26 17.20 2.60
CA ALA A 136 1.26 16.83 4.01
C ALA A 136 2.68 16.53 4.52
N ALA A 137 3.49 15.76 3.78
CA ALA A 137 4.87 15.46 4.14
C ALA A 137 5.79 16.69 4.09
N GLY A 138 5.48 17.66 3.21
CA GLY A 138 6.21 18.93 3.11
C GLY A 138 5.91 19.93 4.23
N GLY A 139 5.03 19.60 5.18
CA GLY A 139 4.71 20.46 6.33
C GLY A 139 3.91 21.71 5.96
N GLN A 140 3.23 21.73 4.80
CA GLN A 140 2.47 22.88 4.33
C GLN A 140 1.13 23.09 5.08
N GLY A 141 0.91 22.41 6.21
CA GLY A 141 -0.29 22.52 7.04
C GLY A 141 -1.55 21.89 6.42
N ALA A 142 -1.44 21.30 5.23
CA ALA A 142 -2.51 20.50 4.64
C ALA A 142 -2.56 19.13 5.34
N GLY A 143 -3.70 18.84 5.98
CA GLY A 143 -3.99 17.48 6.44
C GLY A 143 -4.18 16.55 5.24
N LEU A 144 -3.90 15.26 5.44
CA LEU A 144 -4.19 14.24 4.44
C LEU A 144 -5.68 13.87 4.53
N ASP A 145 -6.46 14.17 3.49
CA ASP A 145 -7.89 13.84 3.41
C ASP A 145 -8.16 12.93 2.20
N LEU A 146 -7.90 11.64 2.42
CA LEU A 146 -8.14 10.60 1.42
C LEU A 146 -9.63 10.42 1.11
N SER A 147 -10.52 10.71 2.07
CA SER A 147 -11.96 10.54 1.90
C SER A 147 -12.56 11.48 0.84
N SER A 148 -11.92 12.63 0.61
CA SER A 148 -12.32 13.60 -0.43
C SER A 148 -12.02 13.14 -1.86
N ILE A 149 -11.21 12.09 -2.04
CA ILE A 149 -10.76 11.65 -3.35
C ILE A 149 -11.75 10.63 -3.93
N GLN A 150 -12.36 10.98 -5.06
CA GLN A 150 -13.28 10.10 -5.78
C GLN A 150 -12.64 8.75 -6.11
N GLY A 151 -13.35 7.66 -5.79
CA GLY A 151 -12.92 6.29 -6.05
C GLY A 151 -12.19 5.64 -4.87
N ILE A 152 -11.91 6.38 -3.80
CA ILE A 152 -11.44 5.81 -2.54
C ILE A 152 -12.62 5.29 -1.73
N VAL A 153 -12.46 4.08 -1.18
CA VAL A 153 -13.40 3.45 -0.25
C VAL A 153 -12.68 3.18 1.06
N GLU A 154 -13.27 3.58 2.18
CA GLU A 154 -12.77 3.24 3.51
C GLU A 154 -13.35 1.88 3.96
N GLN A 155 -12.51 1.03 4.53
CA GLN A 155 -12.89 -0.25 5.11
C GLN A 155 -12.36 -0.38 6.53
N ASP A 156 -13.18 -0.92 7.44
CA ASP A 156 -12.76 -1.25 8.80
C ASP A 156 -11.88 -2.50 8.81
N THR A 157 -10.76 -2.46 9.54
CA THR A 157 -9.87 -3.63 9.73
C THR A 157 -10.28 -4.49 10.92
N GLY A 158 -11.60 -4.58 11.18
CA GLY A 158 -12.16 -5.38 12.27
C GLY A 158 -11.64 -4.98 13.66
N ASP A 159 -11.54 -3.67 13.91
CA ASP A 159 -11.04 -3.08 15.16
C ASP A 159 -9.54 -3.33 15.46
N ARG A 160 -8.81 -4.02 14.58
CA ARG A 160 -7.39 -4.31 14.76
C ARG A 160 -6.52 -3.20 14.16
N PRO A 161 -5.61 -2.59 14.94
CA PRO A 161 -4.63 -1.64 14.42
C PRO A 161 -3.75 -2.26 13.33
N MET A 162 -3.36 -1.47 12.32
CA MET A 162 -2.50 -1.93 11.21
C MET A 162 -1.26 -2.71 11.69
N LEU A 163 -0.53 -2.21 12.69
CA LEU A 163 0.65 -2.90 13.22
C LEU A 163 0.34 -4.31 13.75
N GLU A 164 -0.77 -4.46 14.49
CA GLU A 164 -1.21 -5.75 15.02
C GLU A 164 -1.70 -6.69 13.92
N LEU A 165 -2.36 -6.15 12.89
CA LEU A 165 -2.80 -6.91 11.72
C LEU A 165 -1.61 -7.53 11.00
N VAL A 166 -0.59 -6.72 10.70
CA VAL A 166 0.63 -7.17 10.03
C VAL A 166 1.38 -8.20 10.88
N GLY A 167 1.48 -7.97 12.20
CA GLY A 167 2.16 -8.89 13.12
C GLY A 167 1.47 -10.24 13.28
N LYS A 168 0.13 -10.26 13.37
CA LYS A 168 -0.64 -11.51 13.38
C LYS A 168 -0.45 -12.25 12.07
N LEU A 169 -0.59 -11.56 10.94
CA LEU A 169 -0.45 -12.16 9.63
C LEU A 169 0.93 -12.81 9.47
N LEU A 170 1.99 -12.11 9.85
CA LEU A 170 3.35 -12.65 9.82
C LEU A 170 3.46 -13.93 10.66
N SER A 171 2.90 -13.92 11.87
CA SER A 171 2.93 -15.08 12.78
C SER A 171 2.16 -16.30 12.25
N GLU A 172 1.14 -16.10 11.41
CA GLU A 172 0.36 -17.18 10.80
C GLU A 172 1.02 -17.78 9.55
N LEU A 173 1.94 -17.05 8.92
CA LEU A 173 2.63 -17.44 7.69
C LEU A 173 4.05 -18.01 7.91
N THR A 174 4.59 -17.89 9.12
CA THR A 174 5.92 -18.42 9.53
C THR A 174 5.80 -19.66 10.40
#